data_AF-A0A2H5Z685-F1
#
_entry.id   AF-A0A2H5Z685-F1
#
_cell.length_a   1.000
_cell.length_b   1.000
_cell.length_c   1.000
_cell.angle_alpha   90.00
_cell.angle_beta   90.00
_cell.angle_gamma   90.00
#
_symmetry.space_group_name_H-M   'P 1'
#
loop_
_entity.id
_entity.type
_entity.pdbx_description
1 polymer ?
#
loop_
_entity_poly.entity_id
_entity_poly.type
_entity_poly.pdbx_seq_one_letter_code
_entity_poly.pdbx_strand_id
1 'polypeptide(L)'
;MRWDPRALDFDREAWDAVHQQARRRNPAGRRPVSLEDARQAWEPVVCPHCGLRHSDTRTVRLRRTGRTVEARCAACGAIAAVYADGVWS
;
A
#
# COMPACT_ATOMS: atom_id res chain seq x y z
N MET A 1 -53.88 -3.88 -1.79
CA MET A 1 -52.65 -3.22 -1.31
C MET A 1 -52.12 -2.37 -2.46
N ARG A 2 -52.24 -1.04 -2.34
CA ARG A 2 -51.87 -0.08 -3.40
C ARG A 2 -50.44 0.37 -3.13
N TRP A 3 -49.53 0.08 -4.05
CA TRP A 3 -48.15 0.57 -3.98
C TRP A 3 -48.15 2.07 -4.24
N ASP A 4 -47.59 2.85 -3.33
CA ASP A 4 -47.53 4.31 -3.43
C ASP A 4 -46.12 4.73 -3.89
N PRO A 5 -45.96 5.28 -5.11
CA PRO A 5 -44.64 5.57 -5.68
C PRO A 5 -43.99 6.85 -5.12
N ARG A 6 -44.56 7.49 -4.09
CA ARG A 6 -44.01 8.73 -3.50
C ARG A 6 -43.17 8.51 -2.23
N ALA A 7 -42.91 7.26 -1.84
CA ALA A 7 -42.18 6.93 -0.62
C ALA A 7 -40.65 6.96 -0.75
N LEU A 8 -40.10 7.63 -1.76
CA LEU A 8 -38.66 7.84 -1.91
C LEU A 8 -38.43 9.30 -2.25
N ASP A 9 -38.45 10.16 -1.24
CA ASP A 9 -37.68 11.41 -1.26
C ASP A 9 -36.20 11.02 -1.29
N PHE A 10 -35.75 10.63 -2.49
CA PHE A 10 -34.35 10.39 -2.77
C PHE A 10 -33.68 11.75 -2.82
N ASP A 11 -33.24 12.20 -1.65
CA ASP A 11 -32.59 13.48 -1.44
C ASP A 11 -31.33 13.55 -2.31
N ARG A 12 -31.45 14.28 -3.44
CA ARG A 12 -30.41 14.37 -4.45
C ARG A 12 -29.17 15.07 -3.90
N GLU A 13 -29.36 15.94 -2.91
CA GLU A 13 -28.30 16.65 -2.19
C GLU A 13 -27.49 15.69 -1.29
N ALA A 14 -28.14 14.74 -0.63
CA ALA A 14 -27.47 13.68 0.12
C ALA A 14 -26.64 12.78 -0.80
N TRP A 15 -27.16 12.46 -2.00
CA TRP A 15 -26.40 11.68 -2.99
C TRP A 15 -25.18 12.47 -3.50
N ASP A 16 -25.36 13.74 -3.86
CA ASP A 16 -24.25 14.60 -4.29
C ASP A 16 -23.20 14.81 -3.18
N ALA A 17 -23.61 14.89 -1.91
CA ALA A 17 -22.69 15.02 -0.76
C ALA A 17 -21.82 13.76 -0.58
N VAL A 18 -22.40 12.56 -0.71
CA VAL A 18 -21.66 11.29 -0.67
C VAL A 18 -20.66 11.21 -1.82
N HIS A 19 -21.06 11.60 -3.04
CA HIS A 19 -20.18 11.60 -4.20
C HIS A 19 -19.07 12.67 -4.13
N GLN A 20 -19.35 13.83 -3.53
CA GLN A 20 -18.33 14.84 -3.25
C GLN A 20 -17.34 14.37 -2.18
N GLN A 21 -17.78 13.68 -1.13
CA GLN A 21 -16.91 13.10 -0.12
C GLN A 21 -15.99 12.00 -0.69
N ALA A 22 -16.50 11.19 -1.63
CA ALA A 22 -15.70 10.23 -2.38
C ALA A 22 -14.65 10.91 -3.28
N ARG A 23 -14.98 12.05 -3.92
CA ARG A 23 -14.03 12.84 -4.72
C ARG A 23 -12.96 13.56 -3.88
N ARG A 24 -13.25 13.84 -2.61
CA ARG A 24 -12.25 14.36 -1.64
C ARG A 24 -11.30 13.28 -1.12
N ARG A 25 -11.66 11.99 -1.20
CA ARG A 25 -10.69 10.89 -1.06
C ARG A 25 -9.87 10.81 -2.34
N ASN A 26 -9.00 11.79 -2.50
CA ASN A 26 -8.05 11.85 -3.59
C ASN A 26 -7.21 10.55 -3.60
N PRO A 27 -7.35 9.65 -4.61
CA PRO A 27 -6.47 8.49 -4.73
C PRO A 27 -5.02 8.93 -5.00
N ALA A 28 -4.83 10.18 -5.45
CA ALA A 28 -3.51 10.80 -5.61
C ALA A 28 -2.87 11.24 -4.27
N GLY A 29 -3.55 11.04 -3.13
CA GLY A 29 -3.02 11.31 -1.79
C GLY A 29 -2.15 10.19 -1.20
N ARG A 30 -2.14 8.98 -1.79
CA ARG A 30 -1.15 7.96 -1.39
C ARG A 30 0.20 8.35 -1.98
N ARG A 31 1.06 8.94 -1.13
CA ARG A 31 2.44 9.27 -1.47
C ARG A 31 3.08 8.06 -2.16
N PRO A 32 3.74 8.22 -3.32
CA PRO A 32 4.47 7.13 -3.93
C PRO A 32 5.51 6.61 -2.93
N VAL A 33 5.55 5.28 -2.75
CA VAL A 33 6.50 4.65 -1.83
C VAL A 33 7.93 5.05 -2.21
N SER A 34 8.63 5.71 -1.27
CA SER A 34 10.01 6.13 -1.42
C SER A 34 10.97 5.02 -0.98
N LEU A 35 12.10 4.88 -1.68
CA LEU A 35 13.20 4.01 -1.23
C LEU A 35 13.80 4.50 0.09
N GLU A 36 13.75 5.80 0.34
CA GLU A 36 14.22 6.39 1.60
C GLU A 36 13.30 6.02 2.76
N ASP A 37 11.98 6.18 2.60
CA ASP A 37 10.98 5.75 3.58
C ASP A 37 11.14 4.24 3.89
N ALA A 38 11.37 3.42 2.86
CA ALA A 38 11.61 1.98 3.02
C ALA A 38 12.90 1.67 3.81
N ARG A 39 13.98 2.42 3.59
CA ARG A 39 15.23 2.27 4.36
C ARG A 39 15.07 2.69 5.81
N GLN A 40 14.31 3.74 6.06
CA GLN A 40 14.09 4.24 7.42
C GLN A 40 13.19 3.32 8.23
N ALA A 41 12.22 2.67 7.58
CA ALA A 41 11.35 1.66 8.18
C ALA A 41 11.97 0.25 8.20
N TRP A 42 13.25 0.08 7.88
CA TRP A 42 13.86 -1.25 7.74
C TRP A 42 13.85 -2.04 9.05
N GLU A 43 13.29 -3.24 8.98
CA GLU A 43 13.35 -4.24 10.04
C GLU A 43 14.24 -5.43 9.63
N PRO A 44 14.92 -6.10 10.57
CA PRO A 44 15.74 -7.27 10.25
C PRO A 44 14.91 -8.41 9.64
N VAL A 45 15.06 -8.65 8.33
CA VAL A 45 14.34 -9.72 7.63
C VAL A 45 15.22 -10.94 7.39
N VAL A 46 14.65 -12.13 7.52
CA VAL A 46 15.30 -13.40 7.14
C VAL A 46 14.86 -13.77 5.73
N CYS A 47 15.79 -14.04 4.83
CA CYS A 47 15.45 -14.49 3.49
C CYS A 47 14.80 -15.88 3.55
N PRO A 48 13.59 -16.08 2.99
CA PRO A 48 12.88 -17.35 3.05
C PRO A 48 13.54 -18.45 2.19
N HIS A 49 14.41 -18.07 1.24
CA HIS A 49 15.07 -19.02 0.35
C HIS A 49 16.42 -19.54 0.88
N CYS A 50 17.27 -18.66 1.41
CA CYS A 50 18.61 -19.04 1.86
C CYS A 50 18.78 -19.01 3.38
N GLY A 51 17.77 -18.55 4.12
CA GLY A 51 17.82 -18.44 5.58
C GLY A 51 18.75 -17.34 6.11
N LEU A 52 19.37 -16.55 5.21
CA LEU A 52 20.27 -15.47 5.62
C LEU A 52 19.49 -14.35 6.28
N ARG A 53 19.95 -13.92 7.46
CA ARG A 53 19.38 -12.78 8.17
C ARG A 53 20.00 -11.48 7.68
N HIS A 54 19.15 -10.55 7.26
CA HIS A 54 19.50 -9.23 6.77
C HIS A 54 19.14 -8.18 7.82
N SER A 55 20.07 -7.89 8.74
CA SER A 55 19.87 -6.86 9.76
C SER A 55 19.91 -5.43 9.21
N ASP A 56 20.47 -5.24 8.01
CA ASP A 56 20.68 -3.94 7.40
C ASP A 56 20.37 -3.97 5.90
N THR A 57 19.86 -2.85 5.38
CA THR A 57 19.54 -2.67 3.95
C THR A 57 20.73 -2.83 3.02
N ARG A 58 21.99 -2.71 3.50
CA ARG A 58 23.22 -2.95 2.71
C ARG A 58 23.38 -4.40 2.27
N THR A 59 22.77 -5.33 2.99
CA THR A 59 22.84 -6.77 2.70
C THR A 59 21.73 -7.24 1.75
N VAL A 60 20.86 -6.32 1.33
CA VAL A 60 19.79 -6.54 0.36
C VAL A 60 19.85 -5.48 -0.75
N ARG A 61 19.21 -5.77 -1.88
CA ARG A 61 19.03 -4.82 -2.97
C ARG A 61 17.60 -4.33 -2.94
N LEU A 62 17.41 -3.07 -2.58
CA LEU A 62 16.10 -2.43 -2.61
C LEU A 62 15.76 -1.99 -4.03
N ARG A 63 14.60 -2.39 -4.53
CA ARG A 63 14.10 -2.01 -5.85
C ARG A 63 12.66 -1.55 -5.75
N ARG A 64 12.36 -0.37 -6.30
CA ARG A 64 10.98 0.10 -6.40
C ARG A 64 10.27 -0.63 -7.54
N THR A 65 9.11 -1.20 -7.25
CA THR A 65 8.23 -1.86 -8.22
C THR A 65 6.85 -1.23 -8.13
N GLY A 66 6.59 -0.23 -8.98
CA GLY A 66 5.32 0.49 -9.01
C GLY A 66 5.02 1.22 -7.71
N ARG A 67 4.14 0.62 -6.89
CA ARG A 67 3.67 1.14 -5.59
C ARG A 67 4.31 0.46 -4.38
N THR A 68 5.26 -0.44 -4.58
CA THR A 68 5.97 -1.14 -3.50
C THR A 68 7.48 -1.03 -3.66
N VAL A 69 8.22 -1.42 -2.63
CA VAL A 69 9.68 -1.60 -2.69
C VAL A 69 10.00 -3.04 -2.32
N GLU A 70 10.63 -3.77 -3.23
CA GLU A 70 11.11 -5.13 -2.99
C GLU A 70 12.51 -5.08 -2.39
N ALA A 71 12.74 -5.83 -1.32
CA ALA A 71 14.07 -6.14 -0.82
C ALA A 71 14.51 -7.51 -1.34
N ARG A 72 15.53 -7.53 -2.20
CA ARG A 72 16.09 -8.76 -2.75
C ARG A 72 17.35 -9.16 -2.00
N CYS A 73 17.44 -10.41 -1.58
CA CYS A 73 18.62 -10.97 -0.94
C CYS A 73 19.84 -10.79 -1.84
N ALA A 74 20.93 -10.22 -1.33
CA ALA A 74 22.16 -10.06 -2.11
C ALA A 74 22.86 -11.41 -2.39
N ALA A 75 22.62 -12.43 -1.57
CA ALA A 75 23.25 -13.74 -1.69
C ALA A 75 22.56 -14.64 -2.73
N CYS A 76 21.23 -14.77 -2.68
CA CYS A 76 20.49 -15.68 -3.56
C CYS A 76 19.61 -14.96 -4.60
N GLY A 77 19.47 -13.64 -4.53
CA GLY A 77 18.68 -12.85 -5.47
C GLY A 77 17.15 -12.92 -5.29
N ALA A 78 16.66 -13.79 -4.39
CA ALA A 78 15.24 -13.92 -4.12
C ALA A 78 14.69 -12.70 -3.36
N ILE A 79 13.37 -12.48 -3.46
CA ILE A 79 12.69 -11.44 -2.67
C ILE A 79 12.65 -11.92 -1.22
N ALA A 80 13.29 -11.17 -0.33
CA ALA A 80 13.28 -11.42 1.10
C ALA A 80 12.11 -10.73 1.79
N ALA A 81 11.73 -9.53 1.33
CA ALA A 81 10.63 -8.75 1.88
C ALA A 81 10.06 -7.80 0.81
N VAL A 82 8.84 -7.33 1.02
CA VAL A 82 8.19 -6.29 0.22
C VAL A 82 7.67 -5.20 1.15
N TYR A 83 8.05 -3.95 0.87
CA TYR A 83 7.55 -2.77 1.57
C TYR A 83 6.37 -2.18 0.83
N ALA A 84 5.22 -2.16 1.49
CA ALA A 84 3.97 -1.62 0.98
C ALA A 84 3.24 -0.89 2.10
N ASP A 85 2.62 0.26 1.78
CA ASP A 85 1.80 1.03 2.73
C ASP A 85 2.48 1.34 4.08
N GLY A 86 3.81 1.44 4.11
CA GLY A 86 4.58 1.77 5.31
C GLY A 86 5.10 0.58 6.12
N VAL A 87 4.89 -0.65 5.65
CA VAL A 87 5.22 -1.89 6.39
C VAL A 87 5.99 -2.87 5.50
N TRP A 88 6.94 -3.61 6.08
CA TRP A 88 7.61 -4.74 5.44
C TRP A 88 6.81 -6.03 5.64
N SER A 89 6.56 -6.76 4.55
CA SER A 89 5.83 -8.04 4.52
C SER A 89 6.59 -9.11 3.74
#